data_AF-A0A914UZY8-F1
#
_entry.id   AF-A0A914UZY8-F1
#
_cell.length_a   1.000
_cell.length_b   1.000
_cell.length_c   1.000
_cell.angle_alpha   90.00
_cell.angle_beta   90.00
_cell.angle_gamma   90.00
#
_symmetry.space_group_name_H-M   'P 1'
#
loop_
_entity.id
_entity.type
_entity.pdbx_description
1 polymer ?
#
loop_
_entity_poly.entity_id
_entity_poly.type
_entity_poly.pdbx_seq_one_letter_code
_entity_poly.pdbx_strand_id
1 'polypeptide(L)'
;MLALWLMVFSYLARFELTRKILQTFPDQCSFNMFKESGPTKEQMDQASYVYWFVGTGWETKLADPKEQHKEEPNAKIFIRCEGPGGPYLTTCGCVLSAAFTILQDRDALPSTGGVYTSAAAFDSGTKIYERLEQFGITFRIVDSAQ
;
A
#
# COMPACT_ATOMS: atom_id res chain seq x y z
N MET A 1 25.10 10.95 9.57
CA MET A 1 24.31 11.97 10.29
C MET A 1 22.88 11.49 10.54
N LEU A 2 22.10 11.09 9.52
CA LEU A 2 20.73 10.57 9.67
C LEU A 2 20.63 9.33 10.57
N ALA A 3 21.51 8.33 10.39
CA ALA A 3 21.50 7.12 11.21
C ALA A 3 21.72 7.41 12.71
N LEU A 4 22.61 8.35 13.03
CA LEU A 4 22.85 8.78 14.41
C LEU A 4 21.62 9.45 15.01
N TRP A 5 20.96 10.34 14.26
CA TRP A 5 19.71 10.95 14.69
C TRP A 5 18.62 9.91 14.92
N LEU A 6 18.44 8.93 14.02
CA LEU A 6 17.48 7.84 14.19
C LEU A 6 17.76 7.00 15.43
N MET A 7 19.03 6.69 15.72
CA MET A 7 19.41 5.96 16.94
C MET A 7 19.07 6.74 18.21
N VAL A 8 19.42 8.03 18.26
CA VAL A 8 19.12 8.91 19.40
C VAL A 8 17.61 9.08 19.58
N PHE A 9 16.89 9.39 18.50
CA PHE A 9 15.43 9.51 18.50
C PHE A 9 14.77 8.23 19.00
N SER A 10 15.20 7.06 18.51
CA SER A 10 14.68 5.75 18.94
C SER A 10 14.95 5.47 20.41
N TYR A 11 16.09 5.91 20.94
CA TYR A 11 16.39 5.79 22.37
C TYR A 11 15.50 6.71 23.21
N LEU A 12 15.38 7.98 22.83
CA LEU A 12 14.55 8.97 23.51
C LEU A 12 13.05 8.64 23.45
N ALA A 13 12.57 7.98 22.40
CA ALA A 13 11.18 7.58 22.28
C ALA A 13 10.75 6.51 23.31
N ARG A 14 11.71 5.82 23.96
CA ARG A 14 11.43 4.76 24.95
C ARG A 14 11.05 5.28 26.33
N PHE A 15 11.51 6.47 26.71
CA PHE A 15 11.22 7.03 28.04
C PHE A 15 10.05 8.00 27.96
N GLU A 16 9.12 7.91 28.91
CA GLU A 16 7.88 8.68 28.86
C GLU A 16 8.12 10.20 28.81
N LEU A 17 9.05 10.71 29.62
CA LEU A 17 9.37 12.14 29.69
C LEU A 17 9.90 12.66 28.35
N THR A 18 10.91 12.00 27.78
CA THR A 18 11.51 12.41 26.51
C THR A 18 10.57 12.18 25.34
N ARG A 19 9.75 11.12 25.37
CA ARG A 19 8.69 10.92 24.37
C ARG A 19 7.67 12.04 24.37
N LYS A 20 7.26 12.57 25.53
CA LYS A 20 6.38 13.75 25.59
C LYS A 20 7.04 14.95 24.90
N ILE A 21 8.33 15.20 25.16
CA ILE A 21 9.08 16.28 24.48
C ILE A 21 9.10 16.08 22.96
N LEU A 22 9.42 14.87 22.48
CA LEU A 22 9.44 14.54 21.05
C LEU A 22 8.08 14.78 20.37
N GLN A 23 6.98 14.52 21.08
CA GLN A 23 5.61 14.72 20.58
C GLN A 23 5.17 16.19 20.62
N THR A 24 5.62 16.96 21.62
CA THR A 24 5.29 18.38 21.77
C THR A 24 6.07 19.28 20.82
N PHE A 25 7.30 18.91 20.46
CA PHE A 25 8.17 19.71 19.57
C PHE A 25 8.66 18.89 18.36
N PRO A 26 7.73 18.37 17.52
CA PRO A 26 8.09 17.51 16.40
C PRO A 26 8.97 18.23 15.37
N ASP A 27 8.79 19.54 15.21
CA ASP A 27 9.58 20.43 14.35
C ASP A 27 11.03 20.52 14.80
N GLN A 28 11.27 20.80 16.08
CA GLN A 28 12.63 20.92 16.61
C GLN A 28 13.32 19.57 16.65
N CYS A 29 12.62 18.52 17.08
CA CYS A 29 13.19 17.18 17.20
C CYS A 29 13.44 16.51 15.85
N SER A 30 12.84 17.00 14.76
CA SER A 30 13.05 16.50 13.39
C SER A 30 13.79 17.46 12.47
N PHE A 31 14.36 18.55 13.01
CA PHE A 31 15.03 19.59 12.21
C PHE A 31 14.14 20.15 11.09
N ASN A 32 12.90 20.50 11.42
CA ASN A 32 11.85 20.99 10.51
C ASN A 32 11.41 20.02 9.41
N MET A 33 11.83 18.76 9.46
CA MET A 33 11.40 17.73 8.50
C MET A 33 9.92 17.36 8.70
N PHE A 34 9.44 17.38 9.94
CA PHE A 34 8.02 17.26 10.28
C PHE A 34 7.55 18.52 10.99
N LYS A 35 6.31 18.93 10.73
CA LYS A 35 5.67 20.09 11.37
C LYS A 35 4.28 19.70 11.82
N GLU A 36 3.82 20.29 12.92
CA GLU A 36 2.46 20.07 13.42
C GLU A 36 1.39 20.54 12.41
N SER A 37 1.69 21.60 11.65
CA SER A 37 0.84 22.08 10.56
C SER A 37 0.69 21.10 9.39
N GLY A 38 1.53 20.07 9.32
CA GLY A 38 1.60 19.17 8.18
C GLY A 38 2.19 19.83 6.92
N PRO A 39 2.12 19.14 5.76
CA PRO A 39 2.52 19.67 4.46
C PRO A 39 1.58 20.79 3.99
N THR A 40 2.07 21.71 3.15
CA THR A 40 1.22 22.70 2.50
C THR A 40 0.29 22.05 1.49
N LYS A 41 -0.77 22.77 1.08
CA LYS A 41 -1.69 22.28 0.05
C LYS A 41 -0.96 21.97 -1.27
N GLU A 42 -0.06 22.85 -1.68
CA GLU A 42 0.74 22.67 -2.90
C GLU A 42 1.61 21.43 -2.83
N GLN A 43 2.22 21.14 -1.66
CA GLN A 43 3.00 19.93 -1.45
C GLN A 43 2.14 18.66 -1.52
N MET A 44 0.91 18.71 -1.00
CA MET A 44 -0.04 17.59 -1.11
C MET A 44 -0.52 17.38 -2.54
N ASP A 45 -0.83 18.48 -3.25
CA ASP A 45 -1.32 18.44 -4.63
C ASP A 45 -0.25 17.94 -5.62
N GLN A 46 1.04 18.18 -5.32
CA GLN A 46 2.18 17.70 -6.10
C GLN A 46 2.65 16.30 -5.69
N ALA A 47 2.16 15.76 -4.58
CA ALA A 47 2.55 14.44 -4.12
C ALA A 47 2.00 13.37 -5.07
N SER A 48 2.81 12.35 -5.33
CA SER A 48 2.42 11.17 -6.07
C SER A 48 3.26 10.00 -5.59
N TYR A 49 2.86 8.79 -5.93
CA TYR A 49 3.59 7.59 -5.59
C TYR A 49 3.54 6.58 -6.73
N VAL A 50 4.56 5.72 -6.73
CA VAL A 50 4.61 4.52 -7.57
C VAL A 50 5.05 3.36 -6.66
N TYR A 51 4.23 2.31 -6.63
CA TYR A 51 4.57 1.02 -6.06
C TYR A 51 4.84 0.02 -7.19
N TRP A 52 5.95 -0.69 -7.06
CA TRP A 52 6.29 -1.81 -7.93
C TRP A 52 5.99 -3.11 -7.19
N PHE A 53 5.07 -3.90 -7.72
CA PHE A 53 4.87 -5.28 -7.28
C PHE A 53 5.58 -6.21 -8.26
N VAL A 54 6.51 -7.01 -7.75
CA VAL A 54 7.27 -7.97 -8.55
C VAL A 54 6.90 -9.37 -8.07
N GLY A 55 6.17 -10.09 -8.91
CA GLY A 55 5.85 -11.50 -8.69
C GLY A 55 6.89 -12.38 -9.37
N THR A 56 7.35 -13.42 -8.69
CA THR A 56 8.23 -14.46 -9.27
C THR A 56 7.55 -15.82 -9.10
N GLY A 57 7.53 -16.64 -10.14
CA GLY A 57 6.85 -17.93 -10.14
C GLY A 57 7.29 -18.81 -11.32
N TRP A 58 6.42 -19.69 -11.77
CA TRP A 58 6.70 -20.63 -12.86
C TRP A 58 5.76 -20.40 -14.05
N GLU A 59 6.27 -20.54 -15.27
CA GLU A 59 5.46 -20.45 -16.49
C GLU A 59 4.50 -21.64 -16.63
N THR A 60 4.94 -22.82 -16.16
CA THR A 60 4.16 -24.04 -16.21
C THR A 60 3.24 -24.13 -15.00
N LYS A 61 2.01 -24.58 -15.24
CA LYS A 61 1.05 -24.88 -14.18
C LYS A 61 1.05 -26.39 -13.91
N LEU A 62 1.25 -26.79 -12.66
CA LEU A 62 1.12 -28.20 -12.26
C LEU A 62 -0.35 -28.64 -12.27
N ALA A 63 -0.57 -29.92 -12.57
CA ALA A 63 -1.91 -30.49 -12.66
C ALA A 63 -2.59 -30.61 -11.28
N ASP A 64 -1.83 -31.02 -10.26
CA ASP A 64 -2.30 -31.05 -8.87
C ASP A 64 -1.84 -29.78 -8.13
N PRO A 65 -2.76 -28.96 -7.58
CA PRO A 65 -2.42 -27.79 -6.78
C PRO A 65 -1.61 -28.09 -5.51
N LYS A 66 -1.54 -29.34 -5.06
CA LYS A 66 -0.74 -29.78 -3.91
C LYS A 66 0.71 -30.11 -4.28
N GLU A 67 0.99 -30.31 -5.56
CA GLU A 67 2.35 -30.56 -6.03
C GLU A 67 3.16 -29.25 -6.04
N GLN A 68 4.46 -29.40 -5.82
CA GLN A 68 5.40 -28.29 -5.85
C GLN A 68 6.33 -28.45 -7.05
N HIS A 69 6.70 -27.32 -7.67
CA HIS A 69 7.73 -27.28 -8.69
C HIS A 69 9.06 -27.73 -8.07
N LYS A 70 9.84 -28.52 -8.83
CA LYS A 70 11.15 -29.01 -8.38
C LYS A 70 12.27 -28.05 -8.77
N GLU A 71 12.05 -27.33 -9.85
CA GLU A 71 12.90 -26.30 -10.42
C GLU A 71 12.68 -24.94 -9.74
N GLU A 72 13.70 -24.09 -9.79
CA GLU A 72 13.59 -22.70 -9.34
C GLU A 72 12.58 -21.92 -10.22
N PRO A 73 11.92 -20.89 -9.66
CA PRO A 73 11.02 -20.01 -10.41
C PRO A 73 11.67 -19.45 -11.69
N ASN A 74 10.98 -19.60 -12.83
CA ASN A 74 11.47 -19.18 -14.15
C ASN A 74 10.65 -18.06 -14.80
N ALA A 75 9.58 -17.58 -14.14
CA ALA A 75 8.71 -16.51 -14.62
C ALA A 75 8.72 -15.30 -13.69
N LYS A 76 8.52 -14.11 -14.25
CA LYS A 76 8.33 -12.86 -13.50
C LYS A 76 7.17 -12.05 -14.07
N ILE A 77 6.44 -11.38 -13.18
CA ILE A 77 5.44 -10.38 -13.53
C ILE A 77 5.75 -9.08 -12.79
N PHE A 78 5.65 -7.96 -13.49
CA PHE A 78 5.82 -6.64 -12.92
C PHE A 78 4.48 -5.91 -12.99
N ILE A 79 4.06 -5.34 -11.86
CA ILE A 79 2.85 -4.55 -11.77
C ILE A 79 3.25 -3.19 -11.21
N ARG A 80 2.88 -2.14 -11.94
CA ARG A 80 3.03 -0.75 -11.53
C ARG A 80 1.70 -0.28 -10.96
N CYS A 81 1.70 0.10 -9.69
CA CYS A 81 0.59 0.81 -9.06
C CYS A 81 0.98 2.25 -8.83
N GLU A 82 0.15 3.19 -9.25
CA GLU A 82 0.42 4.61 -9.09
C GLU A 82 -0.84 5.37 -8.71
N GLY A 83 -0.65 6.52 -8.09
CA GLY A 83 -1.74 7.43 -7.83
C GLY A 83 -1.30 8.78 -7.27
N PRO A 84 -2.26 9.71 -7.17
CA PRO A 84 -2.02 11.06 -6.68
C PRO A 84 -2.05 11.12 -5.16
N GLY A 85 -1.44 12.17 -4.61
CA GLY A 85 -1.53 12.52 -3.21
C GLY A 85 -0.62 11.70 -2.30
N GLY A 86 -0.73 12.00 -1.00
CA GLY A 86 -0.03 11.29 0.06
C GLY A 86 -0.70 9.97 0.45
N PRO A 87 0.02 9.09 1.17
CA PRO A 87 -0.43 7.73 1.49
C PRO A 87 -1.76 7.65 2.24
N TYR A 88 -2.14 8.68 3.02
CA TYR A 88 -3.42 8.72 3.72
C TYR A 88 -4.61 8.87 2.77
N LEU A 89 -4.53 9.76 1.77
CA LEU A 89 -5.59 9.92 0.77
C LEU A 89 -5.77 8.65 -0.05
N THR A 90 -4.67 8.04 -0.48
CA THR A 90 -4.66 6.73 -1.14
C THR A 90 -5.34 5.67 -0.29
N THR A 91 -4.98 5.58 1.00
CA THR A 91 -5.57 4.58 1.91
C THR A 91 -7.07 4.80 2.06
N CYS A 92 -7.53 6.05 2.18
CA CYS A 92 -8.95 6.38 2.18
C CYS A 92 -9.64 5.92 0.89
N GLY A 93 -9.05 6.19 -0.28
CA GLY A 93 -9.56 5.72 -1.57
C GLY A 93 -9.70 4.20 -1.63
N CYS A 94 -8.69 3.47 -1.15
CA CYS A 94 -8.73 2.01 -1.06
C CYS A 94 -9.85 1.50 -0.15
N VAL A 95 -10.00 2.07 1.04
CA VAL A 95 -11.05 1.67 2.01
C VAL A 95 -12.45 1.97 1.47
N LEU A 96 -12.65 3.14 0.87
CA LEU A 96 -13.94 3.49 0.26
C LEU A 96 -14.26 2.58 -0.93
N SER A 97 -13.28 2.32 -1.78
CA SER A 97 -13.44 1.40 -2.92
C SER A 97 -13.83 0.01 -2.46
N ALA A 98 -13.17 -0.52 -1.42
CA ALA A 98 -13.50 -1.81 -0.81
C ALA A 98 -14.92 -1.81 -0.21
N ALA A 99 -15.29 -0.76 0.53
CA ALA A 99 -16.63 -0.66 1.13
C ALA A 99 -17.73 -0.64 0.06
N PHE A 100 -17.56 0.14 -1.00
CA PHE A 100 -18.52 0.17 -2.11
C PHE A 100 -18.57 -1.17 -2.86
N THR A 101 -17.44 -1.83 -3.07
CA THR A 101 -17.41 -3.18 -3.64
C THR A 101 -18.22 -4.16 -2.80
N ILE A 102 -18.04 -4.16 -1.48
CA ILE A 102 -18.80 -5.03 -0.57
C ILE A 102 -20.31 -4.74 -0.64
N LEU A 103 -20.69 -3.47 -0.75
CA LEU A 103 -22.10 -3.07 -0.73
C LEU A 103 -22.82 -3.29 -2.07
N GLN A 104 -22.13 -3.04 -3.19
CA GLN A 104 -22.76 -2.94 -4.51
C GLN A 104 -22.51 -4.16 -5.40
N ASP A 105 -21.41 -4.90 -5.19
CA ASP A 105 -21.04 -6.04 -6.03
C ASP A 105 -21.29 -7.37 -5.30
N ARG A 106 -22.32 -7.43 -4.45
CA ARG A 106 -22.59 -8.58 -3.56
C ARG A 106 -22.64 -9.92 -4.30
N ASP A 107 -23.22 -9.94 -5.49
CA ASP A 107 -23.36 -11.15 -6.31
C ASP A 107 -22.02 -11.65 -6.87
N ALA A 108 -20.99 -10.80 -6.87
CA ALA A 108 -19.62 -11.12 -7.28
C ALA A 108 -18.68 -11.40 -6.10
N LEU A 109 -19.18 -11.35 -4.86
CA LEU A 109 -18.41 -11.70 -3.66
C LEU A 109 -18.50 -13.21 -3.36
N PRO A 110 -17.59 -13.76 -2.53
CA PRO A 110 -17.71 -15.13 -2.04
C PRO A 110 -19.11 -15.40 -1.46
N SER A 111 -19.74 -16.48 -1.94
CA SER A 111 -21.10 -16.85 -1.53
C SER A 111 -21.19 -17.38 -0.10
N THR A 112 -20.05 -17.80 0.45
CA THR A 112 -19.94 -18.22 1.86
C THR A 112 -19.51 -17.04 2.73
N GLY A 113 -20.05 -16.98 3.95
CA GLY A 113 -19.58 -16.03 4.95
C GLY A 113 -18.21 -16.43 5.50
N GLY A 114 -17.44 -15.45 5.99
CA GLY A 114 -16.11 -15.71 6.56
C GLY A 114 -15.23 -14.47 6.63
N VAL A 115 -13.93 -14.70 6.83
CA VAL A 115 -12.89 -13.67 6.80
C VAL A 115 -12.05 -13.89 5.56
N TYR A 116 -11.98 -12.86 4.71
CA TYR A 116 -11.29 -12.92 3.43
C TYR A 116 -10.23 -11.83 3.34
N THR A 117 -9.13 -12.13 2.67
CA THR A 117 -8.23 -11.09 2.17
C THR A 117 -8.89 -10.38 1.00
N SER A 118 -8.47 -9.16 0.69
CA SER A 118 -8.99 -8.43 -0.49
C SER A 118 -8.78 -9.21 -1.78
N ALA A 119 -7.64 -9.90 -1.93
CA ALA A 119 -7.35 -10.73 -3.09
C ALA A 119 -8.30 -11.94 -3.24
N ALA A 120 -8.79 -12.50 -2.14
CA ALA A 120 -9.75 -13.61 -2.16
C ALA A 120 -11.21 -13.13 -2.25
N ALA A 121 -11.51 -11.93 -1.75
CA ALA A 121 -12.86 -11.36 -1.73
C ALA A 121 -13.24 -10.65 -3.03
N PHE A 122 -12.29 -9.95 -3.65
CA PHE A 122 -12.53 -9.10 -4.82
C PHE A 122 -12.00 -9.76 -6.07
N ASP A 123 -12.69 -10.81 -6.52
CA ASP A 123 -12.41 -11.46 -7.79
C ASP A 123 -12.67 -10.50 -8.97
N SER A 124 -12.21 -10.91 -10.15
CA SER A 124 -12.40 -10.29 -11.47
C SER A 124 -13.83 -9.90 -11.81
N GLY A 125 -14.84 -10.48 -11.15
CA GLY A 125 -16.25 -10.09 -11.29
C GLY A 125 -16.63 -8.80 -10.56
N THR A 126 -15.78 -8.28 -9.68
CA THR A 126 -16.02 -7.03 -8.93
C THR A 126 -15.48 -5.80 -9.68
N LYS A 127 -16.05 -4.63 -9.39
CA LYS A 127 -15.63 -3.34 -9.94
C LYS A 127 -14.58 -2.63 -9.08
N ILE A 128 -13.81 -3.39 -8.28
CA ILE A 128 -12.84 -2.80 -7.34
C ILE A 128 -11.82 -1.90 -8.05
N TYR A 129 -11.28 -2.32 -9.21
CA TYR A 129 -10.29 -1.55 -9.96
C TYR A 129 -10.89 -0.29 -10.59
N GLU A 130 -12.12 -0.35 -11.09
CA GLU A 130 -12.84 0.84 -11.60
C GLU A 130 -13.02 1.89 -10.48
N ARG A 131 -13.37 1.45 -9.27
CA ARG A 131 -13.52 2.34 -8.11
C ARG A 131 -12.19 2.93 -7.67
N LEU A 132 -11.13 2.14 -7.63
CA LEU A 132 -9.77 2.61 -7.32
C LEU A 132 -9.31 3.67 -8.33
N GLU A 133 -9.61 3.46 -9.62
CA GLU A 133 -9.27 4.41 -10.68
C GLU A 133 -10.00 5.76 -10.52
N GLN A 134 -11.22 5.78 -9.97
CA GLN A 134 -11.92 7.04 -9.64
C GLN A 134 -11.20 7.86 -8.57
N PHE A 135 -10.37 7.23 -7.73
CA PHE A 135 -9.47 7.90 -6.79
C PHE A 135 -8.08 8.18 -7.39
N GLY A 136 -7.90 7.93 -8.69
CA GLY A 136 -6.61 8.06 -9.39
C GLY A 136 -5.63 6.91 -9.10
N ILE A 137 -6.07 5.84 -8.44
CA ILE A 137 -5.24 4.69 -8.09
C ILE A 137 -5.32 3.67 -9.22
N THR A 138 -4.26 3.50 -9.99
CA THR A 138 -4.25 2.62 -11.15
C THR A 138 -3.26 1.48 -10.99
N PHE A 139 -3.56 0.32 -11.60
CA PHE A 139 -2.72 -0.87 -11.61
C PHE A 139 -2.49 -1.27 -13.07
N ARG A 140 -1.23 -1.50 -13.45
CA ARG A 140 -0.85 -1.89 -14.82
C ARG A 140 0.21 -2.97 -14.80
N ILE A 141 0.03 -4.01 -15.61
CA ILE A 141 1.10 -4.96 -15.92
C ILE A 141 2.07 -4.29 -16.89
N VAL A 142 3.36 -4.46 -16.65
CA VAL A 142 4.45 -3.84 -17.41
C VAL A 142 5.58 -4.85 -17.63
N ASP A 143 6.46 -4.58 -18.59
CA ASP A 143 7.53 -5.52 -18.96
C ASP A 143 8.66 -5.60 -17.93
N SER A 144 8.90 -4.52 -17.17
CA SER A 144 9.94 -4.45 -16.15
C SER A 144 9.67 -3.36 -15.10
N ALA A 145 10.24 -3.53 -13.91
CA ALA A 145 10.32 -2.44 -12.93
C ALA A 145 11.47 -1.48 -13.30
N GLN A 146 11.21 -0.16 -13.25
CA GLN A 146 12.22 0.89 -13.41
C GLN A 146 12.84 1.27 -12.06
#